data_AF-A0A3D0GPJ1-F1
#
_entry.id   AF-A0A3D0GPJ1-F1
#
_cell.length_a   1.000
_cell.length_b   1.000
_cell.length_c   1.000
_cell.angle_alpha   90.00
_cell.angle_beta   90.00
_cell.angle_gamma   90.00
#
_symmetry.space_group_name_H-M   'P 1'
#
loop_
_entity.id
_entity.type
_entity.pdbx_description
1 polymer ?
#
loop_
_entity_poly.entity_id
_entity_poly.type
_entity_poly.pdbx_seq_one_letter_code
_entity_poly.pdbx_strand_id
1 'polypeptide(L)'
;MNRKRQVTDATKHSEIFKLGLYSHFIEDFIVIELTSVTLIIAGLLLTAIAFLAGWYAGKHGAQPSDSREAELEESLSALEEKHAQYQQDVNQHFSETARLVGQLTQNYRSVYEHLSEGASALCDQNQLPQTLVQAIESAETDPVVDYQSRKPPLDYAPKTSPDEPGMLNERYGLNERSA
;
A
#
# COMPACT_ATOMS: atom_id res chain seq x y z
N MET A 1 -29.48 -85.91 53.74
CA MET A 1 -28.40 -85.53 52.80
C MET A 1 -28.94 -84.54 51.75
N ASN A 2 -29.33 -83.34 52.19
CA ASN A 2 -30.10 -82.36 51.39
C ASN A 2 -29.21 -81.20 50.89
N ARG A 3 -27.95 -81.49 50.55
CA ARG A 3 -26.93 -80.47 50.23
C ARG A 3 -26.73 -80.26 48.72
N LYS A 4 -27.16 -81.18 47.86
CA LYS A 4 -26.88 -81.12 46.41
C LYS A 4 -27.92 -80.33 45.59
N ARG A 5 -29.12 -80.05 46.12
CA ARG A 5 -30.14 -79.25 45.41
C ARG A 5 -29.96 -77.74 45.55
N GLN A 6 -29.31 -77.29 46.62
CA GLN A 6 -29.09 -75.86 46.90
C GLN A 6 -28.02 -75.24 45.99
N VAL A 7 -26.98 -76.00 45.63
CA VAL A 7 -25.87 -75.46 44.80
C VAL A 7 -26.31 -75.23 43.35
N THR A 8 -27.22 -76.07 42.82
CA THR A 8 -27.71 -75.95 41.44
C THR A 8 -28.68 -74.79 41.23
N ASP A 9 -29.28 -74.26 42.30
CA ASP A 9 -30.25 -73.15 42.22
C ASP A 9 -29.54 -71.79 42.14
N ALA A 10 -28.48 -71.61 42.94
CA ALA A 10 -27.68 -70.38 42.95
C ALA A 10 -26.95 -70.14 41.62
N THR A 11 -26.43 -71.19 40.97
CA THR A 11 -25.72 -71.06 39.68
C THR A 11 -26.68 -70.76 38.52
N LYS A 12 -27.92 -71.26 38.58
CA LYS A 12 -28.91 -71.03 37.53
C LYS A 12 -29.36 -69.56 37.51
N HIS A 13 -29.54 -68.95 38.67
CA HIS A 13 -29.93 -67.55 38.77
C HIS A 13 -28.84 -66.59 38.24
N SER A 14 -27.55 -66.88 38.46
CA SER A 14 -26.47 -66.03 37.95
C SER A 14 -26.30 -66.12 36.43
N GLU A 15 -26.50 -67.30 35.83
CA GLU A 15 -26.36 -67.49 34.39
C GLU A 15 -27.53 -66.88 33.62
N ILE A 16 -28.75 -66.97 34.14
CA ILE A 16 -29.93 -66.29 33.56
C ILE A 16 -29.77 -64.77 33.63
N PHE A 17 -29.21 -64.25 34.73
CA PHE A 17 -28.93 -62.82 34.86
C PHE A 17 -27.85 -62.36 33.87
N LYS A 18 -26.76 -63.13 33.67
CA LYS A 18 -25.74 -62.82 32.65
C LYS A 18 -26.28 -62.91 31.23
N LEU A 19 -27.16 -63.86 30.93
CA LEU A 19 -27.80 -63.98 29.62
C LEU A 19 -28.76 -62.81 29.34
N GLY A 20 -29.49 -62.35 30.36
CA GLY A 20 -30.32 -61.14 30.27
C GLY A 20 -29.48 -59.86 30.08
N LEU A 21 -28.33 -59.75 30.77
CA LEU A 21 -27.44 -58.61 30.64
C LEU A 21 -26.73 -58.59 29.27
N TYR A 22 -26.33 -59.76 28.75
CA TYR A 22 -25.67 -59.90 27.46
C TYR A 22 -26.63 -59.68 26.29
N SER A 23 -27.89 -60.12 26.41
CA SER A 23 -28.92 -59.84 25.39
C SER A 23 -29.25 -58.35 25.31
N HIS A 24 -29.43 -57.67 26.45
CA HIS A 24 -29.68 -56.23 26.46
C HIS A 24 -28.46 -55.43 25.92
N PHE A 25 -27.24 -55.81 26.34
CA PHE A 25 -26.01 -55.17 25.85
C PHE A 25 -25.78 -55.36 24.34
N ILE A 26 -26.19 -56.51 23.78
CA ILE A 26 -26.12 -56.77 22.34
C ILE A 26 -27.15 -55.95 21.56
N GLU A 27 -28.38 -55.85 22.05
CA GLU A 27 -29.42 -55.06 21.38
C GLU A 27 -29.01 -53.58 21.28
N ASP A 28 -28.49 -53.00 22.36
CA ASP A 28 -28.02 -51.62 22.36
C ASP A 28 -26.82 -51.40 21.43
N PHE A 29 -25.86 -52.33 21.40
CA PHE A 29 -24.71 -52.26 20.49
C PHE A 29 -25.14 -52.32 19.01
N ILE A 30 -26.10 -53.19 18.69
CA ILE A 30 -26.66 -53.31 17.32
C ILE A 30 -27.42 -52.02 16.95
N VAL A 31 -28.21 -51.45 17.86
CA VAL A 31 -28.95 -50.20 17.60
C VAL A 31 -28.00 -49.03 17.34
N ILE A 32 -26.88 -48.94 18.08
CA ILE A 32 -25.87 -47.88 17.88
C ILE A 32 -25.17 -48.02 16.52
N GLU A 33 -24.77 -49.23 16.13
CA GLU A 33 -24.16 -49.49 14.82
C GLU A 33 -25.14 -49.18 13.68
N LEU A 34 -26.41 -49.59 13.80
CA LEU A 34 -27.41 -49.29 12.77
C LEU A 34 -27.70 -47.79 12.66
N THR A 35 -27.84 -47.08 13.77
CA THR A 35 -28.12 -45.63 13.77
C THR A 35 -26.95 -44.82 13.22
N SER A 36 -25.71 -45.15 13.58
CA SER A 36 -24.53 -44.46 13.04
C SER A 36 -24.38 -44.65 11.53
N VAL A 37 -24.61 -45.86 11.00
CA VAL A 37 -24.62 -46.12 9.55
C VAL A 37 -25.71 -45.32 8.84
N THR A 38 -26.93 -45.23 9.41
CA THR A 38 -27.99 -44.41 8.82
C THR A 38 -27.67 -42.91 8.78
N LEU A 39 -27.01 -42.38 9.82
CA LEU A 39 -26.58 -40.99 9.86
C LEU A 39 -25.50 -40.70 8.82
N ILE A 40 -24.55 -41.62 8.61
CA ILE A 40 -23.51 -41.49 7.58
C ILE A 40 -24.15 -41.48 6.18
N ILE A 41 -25.08 -42.39 5.90
CA ILE A 41 -25.77 -42.46 4.60
C ILE A 41 -26.60 -41.18 4.38
N ALA A 42 -27.34 -40.72 5.39
CA ALA A 42 -28.11 -39.48 5.30
C ALA A 42 -27.20 -38.26 5.05
N GLY A 43 -26.06 -38.18 5.74
CA GLY A 43 -25.07 -37.12 5.54
C GLY A 43 -24.46 -37.12 4.14
N LEU A 44 -24.14 -38.31 3.60
CA LEU A 44 -23.63 -38.44 2.23
C LEU A 44 -24.68 -38.03 1.20
N LEU A 45 -25.95 -38.39 1.39
CA LEU A 45 -27.03 -37.97 0.51
C LEU A 45 -27.21 -36.45 0.51
N LEU A 46 -27.22 -35.82 1.69
CA LEU A 46 -27.31 -34.36 1.79
C LEU A 46 -26.11 -33.67 1.14
N THR A 47 -24.90 -34.19 1.37
CA THR A 47 -23.68 -33.66 0.76
C THR A 47 -23.71 -33.81 -0.76
N ALA A 48 -24.18 -34.95 -1.27
CA ALA A 48 -24.32 -35.19 -2.71
C ALA A 48 -25.33 -34.24 -3.34
N ILE A 49 -26.48 -34.01 -2.70
CA ILE A 49 -27.49 -33.06 -3.19
C ILE A 49 -26.95 -31.63 -3.17
N ALA A 50 -26.29 -31.21 -2.09
CA ALA A 50 -25.68 -29.88 -1.98
C ALA A 50 -24.57 -29.68 -3.02
N PHE A 51 -23.73 -30.71 -3.25
CA PHE A 51 -22.70 -30.69 -4.28
C PHE A 51 -23.29 -30.58 -5.68
N LEU A 52 -24.36 -31.33 -5.97
CA LEU A 52 -25.03 -31.31 -7.27
C LEU A 52 -25.73 -29.96 -7.52
N ALA A 53 -26.40 -29.42 -6.50
CA ALA A 53 -27.03 -28.10 -6.55
C ALA A 53 -25.98 -27.00 -6.72
N GLY A 54 -24.87 -27.07 -5.97
CA GLY A 54 -23.74 -26.16 -6.10
C GLY A 54 -23.05 -26.23 -7.45
N TRP A 55 -22.86 -27.43 -8.00
CA TRP A 55 -22.30 -27.64 -9.34
C TRP A 55 -23.23 -27.13 -10.44
N TYR A 56 -24.54 -27.40 -10.32
CA TYR A 56 -25.54 -26.92 -11.27
C TYR A 56 -25.67 -25.39 -11.23
N ALA A 57 -25.67 -24.78 -10.05
CA ALA A 57 -25.69 -23.33 -9.88
C ALA A 57 -24.38 -22.69 -10.36
N GLY A 58 -23.23 -23.27 -10.04
CA GLY A 58 -21.92 -22.78 -10.48
C GLY A 58 -21.73 -22.86 -12.00
N LYS A 59 -22.23 -23.93 -12.64
CA LYS A 59 -22.19 -24.11 -14.09
C LYS A 59 -23.11 -23.14 -14.84
N HIS A 60 -24.25 -22.74 -14.26
CA HIS A 60 -25.13 -21.73 -14.86
C HIS A 60 -24.73 -20.30 -14.52
N GLY A 61 -24.06 -20.06 -13.40
CA GLY A 61 -23.47 -18.75 -13.04
C GLY A 61 -22.18 -18.44 -13.81
N ALA A 62 -21.45 -19.47 -14.24
CA ALA A 62 -20.32 -19.37 -15.16
C ALA A 62 -20.80 -19.44 -16.61
N GLN A 63 -21.66 -18.50 -17.01
CA GLN A 63 -21.89 -18.29 -18.44
C GLN A 63 -20.59 -17.68 -19.01
N PRO A 64 -19.93 -18.31 -20.00
CA PRO A 64 -18.82 -17.70 -20.71
C PRO A 64 -19.42 -16.58 -21.55
N SER A 65 -19.55 -15.42 -20.95
CA SER A 65 -19.98 -14.23 -21.64
C SER A 65 -18.76 -13.71 -22.40
N ASP A 66 -18.60 -14.12 -23.66
CA ASP A 66 -17.68 -13.48 -24.61
C ASP A 66 -17.77 -11.94 -24.52
N SER A 67 -18.96 -11.42 -24.20
CA SER A 67 -19.20 -9.99 -23.98
C SER A 67 -18.47 -9.39 -22.77
N ARG A 68 -18.25 -10.15 -21.68
CA ARG A 68 -17.53 -9.63 -20.50
C ARG A 68 -16.02 -9.68 -20.70
N GLU A 69 -15.53 -10.68 -21.41
CA GLU A 69 -14.11 -10.72 -21.83
C GLU A 69 -13.82 -9.60 -22.83
N ALA A 70 -14.71 -9.37 -23.81
CA ALA A 70 -14.62 -8.25 -24.75
C ALA A 70 -14.70 -6.88 -24.05
N GLU A 71 -15.57 -6.70 -23.06
CA GLU A 71 -15.66 -5.46 -22.27
C GLU A 71 -14.38 -5.20 -21.45
N LEU A 72 -13.79 -6.26 -20.89
CA LEU A 72 -12.52 -6.17 -20.17
C LEU A 72 -11.36 -5.82 -21.10
N GLU A 73 -11.31 -6.43 -22.29
CA GLU A 73 -10.30 -6.14 -23.32
C GLU A 73 -10.44 -4.70 -23.84
N GLU A 74 -11.66 -4.24 -24.10
CA GLU A 74 -11.94 -2.85 -24.46
C GLU A 74 -11.48 -1.89 -23.36
N SER A 75 -11.81 -2.20 -22.09
CA SER A 75 -11.40 -1.39 -20.94
C SER A 75 -9.88 -1.29 -20.79
N LEU A 76 -9.17 -2.39 -21.02
CA LEU A 76 -7.69 -2.40 -21.01
C LEU A 76 -7.13 -1.56 -22.15
N SER A 77 -7.62 -1.75 -23.37
CA SER A 77 -7.15 -0.98 -24.53
C SER A 77 -7.38 0.52 -24.34
N ALA A 78 -8.55 0.92 -23.82
CA ALA A 78 -8.88 2.32 -23.54
C ALA A 78 -8.01 2.91 -22.42
N LEU A 79 -7.60 2.09 -21.44
CA LEU A 79 -6.71 2.54 -20.37
C LEU A 79 -5.27 2.72 -20.87
N GLU A 80 -4.78 1.80 -21.69
CA GLU A 80 -3.47 1.89 -22.33
C GLU A 80 -3.39 3.11 -23.26
N GLU A 81 -4.42 3.37 -24.06
CA GLU A 81 -4.51 4.56 -24.91
C GLU A 81 -4.46 5.85 -24.08
N LYS A 82 -5.26 5.93 -23.01
CA LYS A 82 -5.24 7.09 -22.10
C LYS A 82 -3.88 7.30 -21.45
N HIS A 83 -3.20 6.21 -21.07
CA HIS A 83 -1.89 6.30 -20.47
C HIS A 83 -0.83 6.78 -21.48
N ALA A 84 -0.87 6.27 -22.71
CA ALA A 84 0.00 6.73 -23.79
C ALA A 84 -0.24 8.22 -24.11
N GLN A 85 -1.51 8.64 -24.17
CA GLN A 85 -1.89 10.03 -24.41
C GLN A 85 -1.39 10.95 -23.28
N TYR A 86 -1.57 10.55 -22.02
CA TYR A 86 -1.04 11.30 -20.88
C TYR A 86 0.48 11.45 -20.93
N GLN A 87 1.21 10.37 -21.28
CA GLN A 87 2.66 10.44 -21.43
C GLN A 87 3.08 11.40 -22.55
N GLN A 88 2.35 11.42 -23.67
CA GLN A 88 2.57 12.37 -24.75
C GLN A 88 2.32 13.82 -24.30
N ASP A 89 1.20 14.08 -23.61
CA ASP A 89 0.84 15.42 -23.12
C ASP A 89 1.89 15.96 -22.15
N VAL A 90 2.36 15.13 -21.23
CA VAL A 90 3.42 15.49 -20.27
C VAL A 90 4.72 15.84 -21.00
N ASN A 91 5.12 15.03 -21.98
CA ASN A 91 6.33 15.29 -22.76
C ASN A 91 6.21 16.61 -23.54
N GLN A 92 5.06 16.83 -24.19
CA GLN A 92 4.78 18.08 -24.89
C GLN A 92 4.82 19.29 -23.95
N HIS A 93 4.23 19.18 -22.76
CA HIS A 93 4.24 20.26 -21.75
C HIS A 93 5.65 20.62 -21.29
N PHE A 94 6.49 19.62 -21.01
CA PHE A 94 7.88 19.86 -20.61
C PHE A 94 8.74 20.39 -21.76
N SER A 95 8.49 19.94 -23.00
CA SER A 95 9.16 20.50 -24.18
C SER A 95 8.82 21.98 -24.37
N GLU A 96 7.54 22.34 -24.25
CA GLU A 96 7.09 23.73 -24.35
C GLU A 96 7.62 24.58 -23.19
N THR A 97 7.62 24.04 -21.98
CA THR A 97 8.17 24.72 -20.80
C THR A 97 9.67 24.96 -20.95
N ALA A 98 10.44 23.97 -21.43
CA ALA A 98 11.87 24.15 -21.70
C ALA A 98 12.12 25.26 -22.73
N ARG A 99 11.28 25.34 -23.77
CA ARG A 99 11.34 26.43 -24.76
C ARG A 99 11.06 27.79 -24.12
N LEU A 100 10.01 27.90 -23.30
CA LEU A 100 9.64 29.14 -22.60
C LEU A 100 10.70 29.58 -21.59
N VAL A 101 11.25 28.65 -20.81
CA VAL A 101 12.35 28.91 -19.87
C VAL A 101 13.58 29.40 -20.62
N GLY A 102 13.93 28.79 -21.76
CA GLY A 102 15.02 29.28 -22.61
C GLY A 102 14.79 30.71 -23.10
N GLN A 103 13.57 31.05 -23.53
CA GLN A 103 13.20 32.41 -23.93
C GLN A 103 13.30 33.39 -22.76
N LEU A 104 12.88 32.99 -21.56
CA LEU A 104 13.02 33.79 -20.36
C LEU A 104 14.49 34.08 -20.03
N THR A 105 15.37 33.07 -20.09
CA THR A 105 16.81 33.25 -19.87
C THR A 105 17.42 34.22 -20.89
N GLN A 106 17.03 34.11 -22.16
CA GLN A 106 17.50 35.02 -23.21
C GLN A 106 17.03 36.46 -22.94
N ASN A 107 15.75 36.65 -22.61
CA ASN A 107 15.20 37.96 -22.28
C ASN A 107 15.88 38.58 -21.05
N TYR A 108 16.15 37.77 -20.02
CA TYR A 108 16.90 38.21 -18.84
C TYR A 108 18.31 38.70 -19.19
N ARG A 109 19.02 37.96 -20.05
CA ARG A 109 20.35 38.38 -20.54
C ARG A 109 20.27 39.71 -21.28
N SER A 110 19.29 39.88 -22.17
CA SER A 110 19.12 41.13 -22.91
C SER A 110 18.82 42.33 -22.00
N VAL A 111 18.02 42.13 -20.94
CA VAL A 111 17.79 43.16 -19.91
C VAL A 111 19.10 43.52 -19.20
N TYR A 112 19.88 42.52 -18.80
CA TYR A 112 21.17 42.74 -18.14
C TYR A 112 22.16 43.50 -19.03
N GLU A 113 22.26 43.12 -20.31
CA GLU A 113 23.11 43.79 -21.30
C GLU A 113 22.70 45.26 -21.47
N HIS A 114 21.39 45.54 -21.58
CA HIS A 114 20.89 46.90 -21.67
C HIS A 114 21.18 47.75 -20.42
N LEU A 115 21.09 47.15 -19.22
CA LEU A 115 21.46 47.82 -17.97
C LEU A 115 22.97 48.10 -17.90
N SER A 116 23.80 47.17 -18.35
CA SER A 116 25.25 47.34 -18.40
C SER A 116 25.65 48.45 -19.38
N GLU A 117 25.09 48.44 -20.59
CA GLU A 117 25.32 49.47 -21.60
C GLU A 117 24.85 50.84 -21.12
N GLY A 118 23.66 50.91 -20.52
CA GLY A 118 23.12 52.13 -19.93
C GLY A 118 24.00 52.67 -18.80
N ALA A 119 24.47 51.81 -17.90
CA ALA A 119 25.40 52.22 -16.84
C ALA A 119 26.71 52.77 -17.42
N SER A 120 27.31 52.13 -18.42
CA SER A 120 28.53 52.64 -19.06
C SER A 120 28.31 53.95 -19.81
N ALA A 121 27.17 54.12 -20.49
CA ALA A 121 26.85 55.34 -21.22
C ALA A 121 26.53 56.53 -20.29
N LEU A 122 25.84 56.27 -19.16
CA LEU A 122 25.48 57.30 -18.18
C LEU A 122 26.62 57.65 -17.22
N CYS A 123 27.50 56.69 -16.92
CA CYS A 123 28.67 56.85 -16.05
C CYS A 123 29.96 57.05 -16.86
N ASP A 124 29.93 57.84 -17.94
CA ASP A 124 31.12 58.15 -18.73
C ASP A 124 32.19 58.79 -17.81
N GLN A 125 33.27 58.05 -17.56
CA GLN A 125 34.35 58.42 -16.64
C GLN A 125 34.95 59.79 -16.98
N ASN A 126 34.86 60.20 -18.25
CA ASN A 126 35.37 61.49 -18.73
C ASN A 126 34.54 62.70 -18.28
N GLN A 127 33.32 62.49 -17.78
CA GLN A 127 32.42 63.53 -17.27
C GLN A 127 32.25 63.48 -15.75
N LEU A 128 32.89 62.53 -15.06
CA LEU A 128 32.81 62.42 -13.61
C LEU A 128 33.65 63.54 -12.95
N PRO A 129 33.11 64.25 -11.93
CA PRO A 129 33.88 65.21 -11.14
C PRO A 129 35.16 64.56 -10.59
N GLN A 130 36.30 65.23 -10.70
CA GLN A 130 37.60 64.71 -10.22
C GLN A 130 37.58 64.28 -8.74
N THR A 131 36.70 64.87 -7.93
CA THR A 131 36.49 64.50 -6.52
C THR A 131 35.91 63.10 -6.35
N LEU A 132 35.05 62.66 -7.26
CA LEU A 132 34.50 61.29 -7.28
C LEU A 132 35.55 60.29 -7.74
N VAL A 133 36.38 60.65 -8.73
CA VAL A 133 37.47 59.79 -9.21
C VAL A 133 38.47 59.49 -8.08
N GLN A 134 38.90 60.52 -7.34
CA GLN A 134 39.76 60.34 -6.18
C GLN A 134 39.11 59.52 -5.05
N ALA A 135 37.81 59.66 -4.84
CA ALA A 135 37.08 58.86 -3.84
C ALA A 135 37.00 57.37 -4.24
N ILE A 136 36.85 57.07 -5.54
CA ILE A 136 36.84 55.69 -6.08
C ILE A 136 38.24 55.07 -5.95
N GLU A 137 39.30 55.79 -6.33
CA GLU A 137 40.69 55.32 -6.18
C GLU A 137 41.07 55.10 -4.70
N SER A 138 40.51 55.89 -3.79
CA SER A 138 40.70 55.72 -2.33
C SER A 138 39.94 54.50 -1.77
N ALA A 139 38.89 54.03 -2.44
CA ALA A 139 38.06 52.90 -2.02
C ALA A 139 38.59 51.53 -2.48
N GLU A 140 39.49 51.46 -3.48
CA GLU A 140 40.16 50.21 -3.87
C GLU A 140 41.15 49.68 -2.81
N THR A 141 41.38 50.44 -1.73
CA THR A 141 42.09 49.98 -0.53
C THR A 141 41.09 49.32 0.43
N ASP A 142 40.58 48.14 0.07
CA ASP A 142 39.57 47.44 0.88
C ASP A 142 40.20 46.84 2.17
N PRO A 143 39.61 47.04 3.36
CA PRO A 143 39.91 46.26 4.55
C PRO A 143 39.41 44.83 4.35
N VAL A 144 40.24 43.83 4.66
CA VAL A 144 39.96 42.39 4.55
C VAL A 144 38.58 42.04 5.12
N VAL A 145 37.58 41.85 4.25
CA VAL A 145 36.25 41.36 4.64
C VAL A 145 36.30 39.84 4.72
N ASP A 146 36.02 39.29 5.90
CA ASP A 146 36.01 37.85 6.15
C ASP A 146 34.83 37.14 5.45
N TYR A 147 35.13 36.54 4.30
CA TYR A 147 34.19 35.75 3.50
C TYR A 147 33.75 34.43 4.18
N GLN A 148 34.41 33.97 5.25
CA GLN A 148 34.01 32.75 5.97
C GLN A 148 32.69 32.91 6.74
N SER A 149 32.25 34.15 6.96
CA SER A 149 31.03 34.49 7.69
C SER A 149 29.75 34.44 6.84
N ARG A 150 29.84 34.48 5.50
CA ARG A 150 28.69 34.44 4.60
C ARG A 150 28.43 33.03 4.10
N LYS A 151 27.72 32.23 4.90
CA LYS A 151 27.16 30.98 4.41
C LYS A 151 25.92 31.29 3.56
N PRO A 152 25.72 30.65 2.40
CA PRO A 152 24.49 30.81 1.63
C PRO A 152 23.29 30.46 2.51
N PRO A 153 22.13 31.12 2.31
CA PRO A 153 20.92 30.77 3.04
C PRO A 153 20.64 29.28 2.84
N LEU A 154 20.51 28.55 3.94
CA LEU A 154 20.25 27.13 3.90
C LEU A 154 18.74 26.95 3.62
N ASP A 155 18.41 26.44 2.44
CA ASP A 155 17.02 26.16 2.02
C ASP A 155 16.37 24.98 2.79
N TYR A 156 17.09 24.39 3.73
CA TYR A 156 16.62 23.32 4.60
C TYR A 156 16.61 23.78 6.05
N ALA A 157 15.54 23.44 6.78
CA ALA A 157 15.54 23.55 8.23
C ALA A 157 16.54 22.53 8.81
N PRO A 158 17.62 22.96 9.48
CA PRO A 158 18.52 22.02 10.13
C PRO A 158 17.78 21.32 11.27
N LYS A 159 18.01 20.01 11.43
CA LYS A 159 17.52 19.28 12.60
C LYS A 159 18.19 19.83 13.85
N THR A 160 17.43 20.07 14.91
CA THR A 160 17.99 20.59 16.18
C THR A 160 18.80 19.52 16.90
N SER A 161 18.45 18.24 16.69
CA SER A 161 19.20 17.08 17.20
C SER A 161 19.16 15.89 16.21
N PRO A 162 20.11 14.93 16.29
CA PRO A 162 20.15 13.77 15.38
C PRO A 162 18.88 12.91 15.40
N ASP A 163 18.24 12.82 16.57
CA ASP A 163 17.07 11.97 16.81
C ASP A 163 15.73 12.67 16.52
N GLU A 164 15.75 13.98 16.25
CA GLU A 164 14.54 14.72 15.93
C GLU A 164 14.01 14.34 14.53
N PRO A 165 12.70 14.04 14.39
CA PRO A 165 12.08 13.85 13.09
C PRO A 165 12.26 15.10 12.22
N GLY A 166 12.67 14.91 10.96
CA GLY A 166 12.71 16.01 9.99
C GLY A 166 11.30 16.50 9.62
N MET A 167 11.20 17.68 9.00
CA MET A 167 9.91 18.30 8.62
C MET A 167 9.01 17.45 7.69
N LEU A 168 9.57 16.45 6.99
CA LEU A 168 8.83 15.51 6.14
C LEU A 168 8.58 14.15 6.81
N ASN A 169 8.90 14.01 8.10
CA ASN A 169 8.64 12.78 8.82
C ASN A 169 7.19 12.74 9.32
N GLU A 170 6.57 11.56 9.29
CA GLU A 170 5.16 11.38 9.67
C GLU A 170 4.87 11.73 11.13
N ARG A 171 5.88 11.72 12.00
CA ARG A 171 5.75 12.08 13.42
C ARG A 171 6.10 13.55 13.73
N TYR A 172 6.41 14.36 12.72
CA TYR A 172 6.70 15.78 12.91
C TYR A 172 5.46 16.51 13.45
N GLY A 173 5.59 17.16 14.61
CA GLY A 173 4.47 17.85 15.27
C GLY A 173 3.51 16.94 16.06
N LEU A 174 3.76 15.62 16.12
CA LEU A 174 2.99 14.70 16.94
C LEU A 174 3.73 14.47 18.27
N ASN A 175 3.26 15.12 19.33
CA ASN A 175 3.72 14.79 20.67
C ASN A 175 3.09 13.45 21.07
N GLU A 176 3.91 12.45 21.40
CA GLU A 176 3.48 11.18 21.99
C GLU A 176 2.85 11.43 23.36
N ARG A 177 1.59 11.87 23.37
CA ARG A 177 0.79 11.95 24.58
C ARG A 177 0.20 10.57 24.83
N SER A 178 0.98 9.78 25.56
CA SER A 178 0.56 8.77 26.53
C SER A 178 -0.73 7.99 26.19
N ALA A 179 -0.55 6.75 25.72
CA ALA A 179 -1.47 5.66 26.01
C ALA A 179 -1.03 4.98 27.32
#